data_AF-A0A078M4H5-F1
#
_entry.id   AF-A0A078M4H5-F1
#
_cell.length_a   1.000
_cell.length_b   1.000
_cell.length_c   1.000
_cell.angle_alpha   90.00
_cell.angle_beta   90.00
_cell.angle_gamma   90.00
#
_symmetry.space_group_name_H-M   'P 1'
#
loop_
_entity.id
_entity.type
_entity.pdbx_description
1 polymer ?
#
loop_
_entity_poly.entity_id
_entity_poly.type
_entity_poly.pdbx_seq_one_letter_code
_entity_poly.pdbx_strand_id
1 'polypeptide(L)' 'MEKKIHPALLRLFVIFPNILSYVLLIGLVIFVSSNYAVLQQNGALPMWLGIMAVLAPAALFTTYRIRQKIKAGAM' A
#
# COMPACT_ATOMS: atom_id res chain seq x y z
N MET A 1 27.10 -23.36 -3.70
CA MET A 1 27.07 -22.35 -2.62
C MET A 1 25.73 -21.62 -2.70
N GLU A 2 24.76 -21.99 -1.88
CA GLU A 2 23.48 -21.27 -1.80
C GLU A 2 23.77 -19.86 -1.29
N LYS A 3 23.48 -18.86 -2.14
CA LYS A 3 23.67 -17.46 -1.82
C LYS A 3 22.65 -17.11 -0.73
N LYS A 4 23.04 -17.22 0.54
CA LYS A 4 22.23 -16.76 1.68
C LYS A 4 22.02 -15.26 1.52
N ILE A 5 20.89 -14.88 0.93
CA ILE A 5 20.47 -13.49 0.83
C ILE A 5 20.44 -12.97 2.26
N HIS A 6 21.19 -11.88 2.51
CA HIS A 6 21.26 -11.29 3.83
C HIS A 6 19.84 -10.95 4.30
N PRO A 7 19.40 -11.37 5.49
CA PRO A 7 18.01 -11.23 5.94
C PRO A 7 17.51 -9.77 5.93
N ALA A 8 18.42 -8.80 6.08
CA ALA A 8 18.12 -7.37 5.93
C ALA A 8 17.67 -6.97 4.50
N LEU A 9 18.24 -7.58 3.45
CA LEU A 9 17.84 -7.31 2.06
C LEU A 9 16.45 -7.87 1.77
N LEU A 10 16.12 -9.03 2.33
CA LEU A 10 14.78 -9.62 2.27
C LEU A 10 13.74 -8.73 2.97
N ARG A 11 14.06 -8.17 4.14
CA ARG A 11 13.20 -7.19 4.82
C ARG A 11 12.96 -5.95 3.96
N LEU A 12 14.02 -5.38 3.37
CA LEU A 12 13.93 -4.21 2.49
C LEU A 12 13.03 -4.48 1.28
N PHE A 13 13.19 -5.64 0.62
CA PHE A 13 12.39 -6.03 -0.55
C PHE A 13 10.90 -6.21 -0.25
N VAL A 14 10.53 -6.55 0.98
CA VAL A 14 9.13 -6.71 1.37
C VAL A 14 8.54 -5.38 1.88
N ILE A 15 9.35 -4.52 2.51
CA ILE A 15 8.92 -3.20 3.00
C ILE A 15 8.77 -2.20 1.84
N PHE A 16 9.62 -2.26 0.81
CA PHE A 16 9.59 -1.35 -0.34
C PHE A 16 8.25 -1.32 -1.11
N PRO A 17 7.64 -2.46 -1.49
CA PRO A 17 6.30 -2.48 -2.10
C PRO A 17 5.22 -1.90 -1.18
N ASN A 18 5.40 -2.03 0.13
CA ASN A 18 4.45 -1.52 1.11
C ASN A 18 4.54 0.02 1.22
N ILE A 19 5.75 0.57 1.25
CA ILE A 19 5.96 2.03 1.21
C ILE A 19 5.37 2.61 -0.08
N LEU A 20 5.60 1.97 -1.22
CA LEU A 20 4.98 2.36 -2.50
C LEU A 20 3.45 2.37 -2.41
N SER A 21 2.85 1.37 -1.77
CA SER A 21 1.39 1.31 -1.59
C SER A 21 0.87 2.46 -0.74
N TYR A 22 1.58 2.86 0.31
CA TYR A 22 1.23 4.04 1.12
C TYR A 22 1.38 5.35 0.33
N VAL A 23 2.47 5.51 -0.43
CA VAL A 23 2.67 6.68 -1.31
C VAL A 23 1.54 6.77 -2.34
N LEU A 24 1.15 5.64 -2.93
CA LEU A 24 0.02 5.57 -3.87
C LEU A 24 -1.29 5.98 -3.19
N LEU A 25 -1.54 5.49 -1.96
CA LEU A 25 -2.75 5.82 -1.19
C LEU A 25 -2.80 7.32 -0.87
N ILE A 26 -1.68 7.89 -0.43
CA ILE A 26 -1.57 9.33 -0.14
C ILE A 26 -1.80 10.14 -1.42
N GLY A 27 -1.17 9.74 -2.53
CA GLY A 27 -1.37 10.39 -3.83
C GLY A 27 -2.84 10.33 -4.29
N LEU A 28 -3.51 9.19 -4.06
CA LEU A 28 -4.93 9.01 -4.37
C LEU A 28 -5.81 9.93 -3.51
N VAL A 29 -5.49 10.08 -2.22
CA VAL A 29 -6.19 11.00 -1.30
C VAL A 29 -6.05 12.44 -1.77
N ILE A 30 -4.83 12.87 -2.10
CA ILE A 30 -4.58 14.21 -2.62
C ILE A 30 -5.35 14.40 -3.94
N PHE A 31 -5.25 13.48 -4.88
CA PHE A 31 -5.95 13.55 -6.16
C PHE A 31 -7.46 13.70 -6.02
N VAL A 32 -8.11 12.86 -5.20
CA VAL A 32 -9.56 12.91 -4.99
C VAL A 32 -9.96 14.19 -4.27
N SER A 33 -9.19 14.63 -3.27
CA SER A 33 -9.48 15.87 -2.53
C SER A 33 -9.34 17.12 -3.41
N SER A 34 -8.28 17.20 -4.23
CA SER A 34 -8.03 18.34 -5.13
C SER A 34 -8.97 18.38 -6.33
N ASN A 35 -9.48 17.23 -6.79
CA ASN A 35 -10.37 17.13 -7.95
C ASN A 35 -11.82 16.81 -7.57
N TYR A 36 -12.20 17.00 -6.31
CA TYR A 36 -13.50 16.58 -5.78
C TYR A 36 -14.67 17.09 -6.62
N ALA A 37 -14.70 18.39 -6.94
CA ALA A 37 -15.77 19.01 -7.72
C ALA A 37 -15.88 18.42 -9.13
N VAL A 38 -14.75 18.16 -9.79
CA VAL A 38 -14.70 17.58 -11.15
C VAL A 38 -15.15 16.11 -11.12
N LEU A 39 -14.71 15.35 -10.12
CA LEU A 39 -15.08 13.94 -9.97
C LEU A 39 -16.56 13.77 -9.61
N GLN A 40 -17.12 14.70 -8.83
CA GLN A 40 -18.54 14.72 -8.49
C GLN A 40 -19.41 15.07 -9.69
N GLN A 41 -19.01 16.07 -10.49
CA GLN A 41 -19.73 16.47 -11.72
C GLN A 41 -19.71 15.38 -12.80
N ASN A 42 -18.60 14.63 -12.90
CA ASN A 42 -18.45 13.55 -13.88
C ASN A 42 -19.02 12.20 -13.40
N GLY A 43 -19.64 12.14 -12.21
CA GLY A 43 -20.16 10.89 -11.64
C GLY A 43 -19.08 9.83 -11.34
N ALA A 44 -17.79 10.20 -11.38
CA ALA A 44 -16.66 9.30 -11.16
C ALA A 44 -16.26 9.18 -9.69
N LEU A 45 -16.75 10.08 -8.82
CA LEU A 45 -16.48 10.08 -7.38
C LEU A 45 -16.69 8.71 -6.70
N PRO A 46 -17.79 7.97 -6.95
CA PRO A 46 -18.03 6.68 -6.31
C PRO A 46 -17.00 5.61 -6.71
N MET A 47 -16.51 5.65 -7.95
CA MET A 47 -15.47 4.75 -8.44
C MET A 47 -14.15 4.96 -7.70
N TRP A 48 -13.72 6.22 -7.55
CA TRP A 48 -12.48 6.54 -6.84
C TRP A 48 -12.55 6.24 -5.34
N LEU A 49 -13.71 6.48 -4.72
CA LEU A 49 -13.97 6.07 -3.33
C LEU A 49 -13.97 4.55 -3.17
N GLY A 50 -14.53 3.82 -4.14
CA GLY A 50 -14.48 2.35 -4.18
C GLY A 50 -13.05 1.82 -4.30
N ILE A 51 -12.23 2.43 -5.16
CA ILE A 51 -10.80 2.10 -5.28
C ILE A 51 -10.09 2.34 -3.94
N MET A 52 -10.30 3.48 -3.28
CA MET A 52 -9.75 3.75 -1.94
C MET A 52 -10.18 2.72 -0.90
N ALA A 53 -11.46 2.33 -0.90
CA ALA A 53 -12.03 1.37 0.03
C ALA A 53 -11.42 -0.03 -0.11
N VAL A 54 -10.89 -0.38 -1.29
CA VAL A 54 -10.17 -1.64 -1.53
C VAL A 54 -8.66 -1.49 -1.29
N LEU A 55 -8.07 -0.37 -1.71
CA LEU A 55 -6.63 -0.11 -1.56
C LEU A 55 -6.21 0.03 -0.09
N ALA A 56 -7.04 0.68 0.74
CA ALA A 56 -6.77 0.85 2.17
C ALA A 56 -6.61 -0.47 2.93
N PRO A 57 -7.57 -1.43 2.88
CA PRO A 57 -7.40 -2.72 3.52
C PRO A 57 -6.30 -3.56 2.86
N ALA A 58 -6.07 -3.44 1.54
CA ALA A 58 -4.97 -4.15 0.88
C ALA A 58 -3.59 -3.70 1.41
N ALA A 59 -3.36 -2.39 1.55
CA ALA A 59 -2.13 -1.82 2.11
C ALA A 59 -1.97 -2.14 3.61
N LEU A 60 -3.07 -2.22 4.37
CA LEU A 60 -3.05 -2.65 5.76
C LEU A 60 -2.74 -4.15 5.89
N PHE A 61 -3.28 -4.99 5.00
CA PHE A 61 -3.06 -6.43 5.02
C PHE A 61 -1.62 -6.81 4.71
N THR A 62 -0.99 -6.14 3.73
CA THR A 62 0.45 -6.30 3.46
C THR A 62 1.29 -5.87 4.67
N THR A 63 0.94 -4.76 5.31
CA THR A 63 1.59 -4.30 6.54
C THR A 63 1.47 -5.31 7.68
N TYR A 64 0.29 -5.92 7.85
CA TYR A 64 0.05 -6.92 8.90
C TYR A 64 0.88 -8.19 8.67
N ARG A 65 0.95 -8.68 7.42
CA ARG A 65 1.77 -9.86 7.07
C ARG A 65 3.26 -9.62 7.27
N ILE A 66 3.75 -8.41 6.98
CA ILE A 66 5.14 -8.03 7.26
C ILE A 66 5.40 -8.04 8.76
N ARG A 67 4.52 -7.42 9.56
CA ARG A 67 4.64 -7.42 11.02
C ARG A 67 4.60 -8.83 11.60
N GLN A 68 3.71 -9.69 11.12
CA GLN A 68 3.64 -11.09 11.57
C GLN A 68 4.91 -11.86 11.24
N LYS A 69 5.47 -11.72 10.03
CA LYS A 69 6.73 -12.38 9.66
C LYS A 69 7.92 -11.89 10.48
N ILE A 70 7.97 -10.61 10.82
CA ILE A 70 8.99 -10.05 11.72
C ILE A 70 8.80 -10.58 13.15
N LYS A 71 7.56 -10.60 13.67
CA LYS A 71 7.26 -11.11 15.02
C LYS A 71 7.52 -12.61 15.17
N ALA A 72 7.32 -13.39 14.10
CA ALA A 72 7.55 -14.83 14.10
C ALA A 72 9.04 -15.21 14.04
N GLY A 73 9.97 -14.24 13.98
CA GLY A 73 11.41 -14.52 13.90
C GLY A 73 11.82 -15.24 12.61
N ALA A 74 10.93 -15.31 11.61
CA ALA A 74 11.18 -15.93 10.31
C ALA A 74 12.07 -15.07 9.39
N MET A 75 12.62 -13.98 9.93
CA MET A 75 13.55 -13.04 9.31
C MET A 75 14.65 -12.67 10.29
#